data_AF-A0AB34X1Q7-F1
#
_entry.id   AF-A0AB34X1Q7-F1
#
_cell.length_a   1.000
_cell.length_b   1.000
_cell.length_c   1.000
_cell.angle_alpha   90.00
_cell.angle_beta   90.00
_cell.angle_gamma   90.00
#
_symmetry.space_group_name_H-M   'P 1'
#
loop_
_entity.id
_entity.type
_entity.pdbx_description
1 polymer ?
#
loop_
_entity_poly.entity_id
_entity_poly.type
_entity_poly.pdbx_seq_one_letter_code
_entity_poly.pdbx_strand_id
1 'polypeptide(L)'
;MNKNLYERFFDEPIWASGPDSPDLTPHEWSLEFSKWGQAACWYKAAENLDTGGEVLALPVWAWRKPKIQMPKTKRGYLFPLKIRWGTPIVAPFDGPTAATWSIDALGNSEEGIAEIDRRGTVSGTDSFSPALITTREDLLEKGELAYWELYERIRRWTRARTSDALNKIYAEIPGIKVSSTDLEIAATEIETGPRNPMKKILTQICDPENPGFTGADPLRVISTEIRRTALEVMRLQLGDTQKGWKIRRVAKELGTENIGEIYEELRTRYPSDNTGLAAIRKALDFAVASSEQINAIEREAYLG
;
A
#
# COMPACT_ATOMS: atom_id res chain seq x y z
N MET A 1 -12.29 -30.44 9.61
CA MET A 1 -12.45 -29.49 10.72
C MET A 1 -11.04 -29.13 11.19
N ASN A 2 -10.39 -28.19 10.49
CA ASN A 2 -8.96 -27.90 10.63
C ASN A 2 -8.71 -27.09 11.90
N LYS A 3 -8.19 -27.75 12.93
CA LYS A 3 -7.42 -27.09 13.98
C LYS A 3 -6.13 -26.52 13.35
N ASN A 4 -5.74 -25.33 13.78
CA ASN A 4 -4.37 -24.82 13.84
C ASN A 4 -3.69 -24.19 12.62
N LEU A 5 -4.42 -23.38 11.85
CA LEU A 5 -3.78 -22.22 11.21
C LEU A 5 -3.56 -21.07 12.21
N TYR A 6 -4.43 -20.95 13.23
CA TYR A 6 -4.39 -19.91 14.26
C TYR A 6 -3.34 -20.17 15.36
N GLU A 7 -3.25 -21.38 15.92
CA GLU A 7 -2.27 -21.68 16.98
C GLU A 7 -0.83 -21.70 16.43
N ARG A 8 -0.61 -22.28 15.22
CA ARG A 8 0.69 -22.18 14.52
C ARG A 8 1.12 -20.75 14.20
N PHE A 9 0.15 -19.83 14.11
CA PHE A 9 0.38 -18.43 13.72
C PHE A 9 1.12 -17.60 14.78
N PHE A 10 1.01 -18.01 16.04
CA PHE A 10 1.56 -17.31 17.21
C PHE A 10 2.70 -18.08 17.88
N ASP A 11 2.86 -19.36 17.57
CA ASP A 11 3.92 -20.23 18.12
C ASP A 11 5.23 -20.20 17.32
N GLU A 12 5.22 -19.69 16.08
CA GLU A 12 6.44 -19.53 15.29
C GLU A 12 7.01 -18.11 15.46
N PRO A 13 8.33 -17.97 15.73
CA PRO A 13 8.97 -16.67 15.79
C PRO A 13 8.72 -15.91 14.47
N ILE A 14 8.56 -14.58 14.58
CA ILE A 14 8.28 -13.60 13.49
C ILE A 14 9.21 -13.78 12.25
N TRP A 15 10.29 -14.54 12.38
CA TRP A 15 11.39 -14.75 11.44
C TRP A 15 11.35 -16.10 10.67
N ALA A 16 10.37 -16.98 10.91
CA ALA A 16 10.46 -18.39 10.51
C ALA A 16 9.98 -18.74 9.08
N SER A 17 9.47 -17.81 8.28
CA SER A 17 8.97 -18.10 6.92
C SER A 17 9.72 -17.34 5.82
N GLY A 18 10.66 -18.07 5.19
CA GLY A 18 11.58 -17.61 4.15
C GLY A 18 10.97 -17.20 2.79
N PRO A 19 11.82 -16.88 1.78
CA PRO A 19 11.53 -15.91 0.72
C PRO A 19 10.99 -16.47 -0.62
N ASP A 20 10.70 -17.78 -0.71
CA ASP A 20 10.58 -18.48 -2.00
C ASP A 20 9.19 -19.08 -2.31
N SER A 21 8.10 -18.57 -1.73
CA SER A 21 6.75 -19.05 -2.10
C SER A 21 6.01 -18.07 -3.02
N PRO A 22 6.07 -18.25 -4.36
CA PRO A 22 5.20 -17.54 -5.31
C PRO A 22 3.71 -17.93 -5.19
N ASP A 23 3.35 -18.83 -4.27
CA ASP A 23 2.01 -19.45 -4.18
C ASP A 23 1.15 -18.96 -3.01
N LEU A 24 1.55 -17.89 -2.31
CA LEU A 24 0.69 -17.35 -1.25
C LEU A 24 -0.60 -16.78 -1.86
N THR A 25 -1.74 -17.26 -1.36
CA THR A 25 -3.04 -16.67 -1.63
C THR A 25 -3.06 -15.21 -1.17
N PRO A 26 -3.95 -14.35 -1.71
CA PRO A 26 -4.12 -12.99 -1.21
C PRO A 26 -4.40 -12.91 0.30
N HIS A 27 -4.96 -13.96 0.91
CA HIS A 27 -5.19 -13.97 2.35
C HIS A 27 -3.88 -14.21 3.12
N GLU A 28 -3.07 -15.17 2.69
CA GLU A 28 -1.75 -15.45 3.28
C GLU A 28 -0.78 -14.27 3.11
N TRP A 29 -0.87 -13.54 2.00
CA TRP A 29 -0.15 -12.28 1.85
C TRP A 29 -0.58 -11.21 2.85
N SER A 30 -1.87 -11.12 3.16
CA SER A 30 -2.40 -10.13 4.12
C SER A 30 -1.90 -10.45 5.54
N LEU A 31 -1.85 -11.74 5.83
CA LEU A 31 -1.28 -12.36 7.03
C LEU A 31 0.21 -12.04 7.20
N GLU A 32 1.05 -12.42 6.25
CA GLU A 32 2.49 -12.12 6.30
C GLU A 32 2.76 -10.61 6.35
N PHE A 33 2.08 -9.84 5.51
CA PHE A 33 2.24 -8.39 5.48
C PHE A 33 1.97 -7.73 6.84
N SER A 34 0.92 -8.17 7.55
CA SER A 34 0.59 -7.60 8.86
C SER A 34 1.67 -7.88 9.91
N LYS A 35 2.33 -9.06 9.88
CA LYS A 35 3.42 -9.41 10.80
C LYS A 35 4.62 -8.49 10.59
N TRP A 36 5.08 -8.42 9.34
CA TRP A 36 6.21 -7.58 8.96
C TRP A 36 5.89 -6.09 9.16
N GLY A 37 4.66 -5.68 8.85
CA GLY A 37 4.17 -4.32 9.09
C GLY A 37 4.15 -3.95 10.57
N GLN A 38 3.73 -4.86 11.46
CA GLN A 38 3.76 -4.62 12.91
C GLN A 38 5.18 -4.37 13.40
N ALA A 39 6.13 -5.23 13.05
CA ALA A 39 7.53 -5.08 13.45
C ALA A 39 8.18 -3.81 12.88
N ALA A 40 7.88 -3.45 11.62
CA ALA A 40 8.34 -2.19 11.02
C ALA A 40 7.81 -0.95 11.75
N CYS A 41 6.60 -1.01 12.32
CA CYS A 41 6.06 0.10 13.10
C CYS A 41 6.63 0.18 14.50
N TRP A 42 6.93 -0.96 15.12
CA TRP A 42 7.68 -0.99 16.37
C TRP A 42 9.07 -0.38 16.20
N TYR A 43 9.79 -0.74 15.13
CA TYR A 43 11.07 -0.13 14.76
C TYR A 43 10.97 1.41 14.71
N LYS A 44 10.04 1.92 13.91
CA LYS A 44 9.86 3.37 13.72
C LYS A 44 9.43 4.10 14.99
N ALA A 45 8.62 3.48 15.83
CA ALA A 45 8.26 4.05 17.12
C ALA A 45 9.45 4.06 18.10
N ALA A 46 10.29 3.03 18.08
CA ALA A 46 11.46 2.91 18.95
C ALA A 46 12.62 3.88 18.57
N GLU A 47 12.73 4.30 17.29
CA GLU A 47 13.77 5.25 16.83
C GLU A 47 13.82 6.52 17.70
N ASN A 48 12.65 7.02 18.12
CA ASN A 48 12.52 8.28 18.87
C ASN A 48 12.36 8.07 20.38
N LEU A 49 12.40 6.83 20.86
CA LEU A 49 12.25 6.53 22.28
C LEU A 49 13.61 6.64 22.98
N ASP A 50 13.68 7.38 24.07
CA ASP A 50 14.89 7.48 24.91
C ASP A 50 14.65 6.72 26.22
N THR A 51 15.10 5.46 26.26
CA THR A 51 15.03 4.61 27.45
C THR A 51 16.11 3.53 27.40
N GLY A 52 16.72 3.24 28.55
CA GLY A 52 17.62 2.10 28.75
C GLY A 52 16.94 0.92 29.45
N GLY A 53 15.62 1.00 29.68
CA GLY A 53 14.83 -0.04 30.34
C GLY A 53 14.02 -0.90 29.37
N GLU A 54 13.11 -1.70 29.94
CA GLU A 54 12.15 -2.46 29.14
C GLU A 54 11.18 -1.52 28.40
N VAL A 55 10.73 -1.98 27.24
CA VAL A 55 9.75 -1.31 26.40
C VAL A 55 8.58 -2.24 26.13
N LEU A 56 7.39 -1.67 26.11
CA LEU A 56 6.16 -2.34 25.72
C LEU A 56 5.84 -1.95 24.29
N ALA A 57 5.78 -2.93 23.40
CA ALA A 57 5.35 -2.78 22.02
C ALA A 57 3.96 -3.41 21.85
N LEU A 58 2.95 -2.55 21.66
CA LEU A 58 1.55 -2.92 21.50
C LEU A 58 1.26 -3.45 20.09
N PRO A 59 0.33 -4.41 19.95
CA PRO A 59 0.00 -4.96 18.63
C PRO A 59 -0.63 -3.90 17.72
N VAL A 60 -0.29 -3.95 16.43
CA VAL A 60 -0.77 -2.95 15.45
C VAL A 60 -2.07 -3.41 14.78
N TRP A 61 -2.29 -4.72 14.72
CA TRP A 61 -3.40 -5.33 13.99
C TRP A 61 -4.28 -6.19 14.90
N ALA A 62 -5.58 -6.11 14.65
CA ALA A 62 -6.61 -6.98 15.18
C ALA A 62 -7.23 -7.78 14.03
N TRP A 63 -7.34 -9.10 14.18
CA TRP A 63 -7.95 -9.94 13.16
C TRP A 63 -9.46 -10.02 13.37
N ARG A 64 -10.24 -9.54 12.41
CA ARG A 64 -11.70 -9.55 12.52
C ARG A 64 -12.35 -10.01 11.22
N LYS A 65 -13.54 -10.60 11.35
CA LYS A 65 -14.41 -10.81 10.20
C LYS A 65 -15.01 -9.47 9.78
N PRO A 66 -15.12 -9.19 8.47
CA PRO A 66 -15.75 -7.97 8.01
C PRO A 66 -17.26 -8.05 8.27
N LYS A 67 -17.87 -6.96 8.75
CA LYS A 67 -19.32 -6.83 8.97
C LYS A 67 -20.03 -6.23 7.75
N ILE A 68 -19.29 -5.72 6.76
CA ILE A 68 -19.82 -5.32 5.44
C ILE A 68 -20.01 -6.50 4.49
N GLN A 69 -20.80 -6.29 3.43
CA GLN A 69 -21.00 -7.29 2.39
C GLN A 69 -19.72 -7.52 1.58
N MET A 70 -19.14 -8.71 1.71
CA MET A 70 -17.95 -9.12 0.96
C MET A 70 -18.29 -10.01 -0.25
N PRO A 71 -17.44 -9.98 -1.31
CA PRO A 71 -17.50 -10.95 -2.40
C PRO A 71 -17.49 -12.39 -1.86
N LYS A 72 -18.19 -13.31 -2.54
CA LYS A 72 -18.27 -14.72 -2.12
C LYS A 72 -16.90 -15.37 -1.87
N THR A 73 -15.90 -15.01 -2.69
CA THR A 73 -14.51 -15.50 -2.60
C THR A 73 -13.73 -15.02 -1.38
N LYS A 74 -14.26 -14.05 -0.63
CA LYS A 74 -13.64 -13.47 0.58
C LYS A 74 -14.50 -13.67 1.83
N ARG A 75 -15.62 -14.42 1.74
CA ARG A 75 -16.49 -14.68 2.89
C ARG A 75 -15.80 -15.63 3.86
N GLY A 76 -15.79 -15.27 5.14
CA GLY A 76 -15.22 -16.09 6.21
C GLY A 76 -13.74 -15.83 6.48
N TYR A 77 -13.05 -15.06 5.63
CA TYR A 77 -11.68 -14.62 5.90
C TYR A 77 -11.65 -13.56 6.99
N LEU A 78 -10.54 -13.56 7.71
CA LEU A 78 -10.21 -12.52 8.66
C LEU A 78 -9.35 -11.48 7.98
N PHE A 79 -9.61 -10.24 8.32
CA PHE A 79 -8.85 -9.11 7.81
C PHE A 79 -8.10 -8.47 8.96
N PRO A 80 -6.84 -8.05 8.72
CA PRO A 80 -6.10 -7.27 9.69
C PRO A 80 -6.73 -5.87 9.71
N LEU A 81 -7.32 -5.52 10.85
CA LEU A 81 -7.86 -4.19 11.12
C LEU A 81 -6.87 -3.44 11.99
N LYS A 82 -6.58 -2.21 11.64
CA LYS A 82 -5.62 -1.40 12.38
C LYS A 82 -6.20 -1.03 13.75
N ILE A 83 -5.43 -1.25 14.81
CA ILE A 83 -5.78 -0.83 16.17
C ILE A 83 -5.30 0.60 16.37
N ARG A 84 -6.18 1.49 16.84
CA ARG A 84 -5.80 2.81 17.33
C ARG A 84 -5.70 2.76 18.85
N TRP A 85 -4.50 2.90 19.36
CA TRP A 85 -4.24 2.95 20.79
C TRP A 85 -4.33 4.39 21.30
N GLY A 86 -4.89 4.60 22.49
CA GLY A 86 -4.86 5.91 23.17
C GLY A 86 -3.51 6.24 23.80
N THR A 87 -2.51 5.37 23.61
CA THR A 87 -1.13 5.51 24.06
C THR A 87 -0.19 5.20 22.89
N PRO A 88 1.07 5.68 22.89
CA PRO A 88 2.04 5.29 21.87
C PRO A 88 2.16 3.77 21.73
N ILE A 89 2.29 3.29 20.48
CA ILE A 89 2.40 1.85 20.19
C ILE A 89 3.68 1.21 20.73
N VAL A 90 4.70 2.02 21.02
CA VAL A 90 5.90 1.61 21.76
C VAL A 90 6.14 2.64 22.86
N ALA A 91 6.28 2.20 24.09
CA ALA A 91 6.50 3.06 25.26
C ALA A 91 7.40 2.37 26.29
N PRO A 92 8.05 3.11 27.21
CA PRO A 92 8.76 2.50 28.34
C PRO A 92 7.79 1.64 29.18
N PHE A 93 8.28 0.54 29.73
CA PHE A 93 7.48 -0.40 30.50
C PHE A 93 7.97 -0.52 31.94
N ASP A 94 7.17 -0.01 32.89
CA ASP A 94 7.46 -0.04 34.33
C ASP A 94 6.61 -1.06 35.09
N GLY A 95 5.83 -1.90 34.38
CA GLY A 95 4.95 -2.90 34.94
C GLY A 95 3.54 -2.89 34.35
N PRO A 96 2.59 -3.64 34.95
CA PRO A 96 1.23 -3.76 34.43
C PRO A 96 0.59 -2.41 34.15
N THR A 97 -0.06 -2.30 33.01
CA THR A 97 -0.65 -1.05 32.53
C THR A 97 -1.97 -1.33 31.83
N ALA A 98 -2.69 -0.26 31.48
CA ALA A 98 -3.90 -0.35 30.68
C ALA A 98 -3.85 0.69 29.57
N ALA A 99 -4.40 0.34 28.41
CA ALA A 99 -4.48 1.23 27.27
C ALA A 99 -5.87 1.17 26.65
N THR A 100 -6.42 2.34 26.34
CA THR A 100 -7.63 2.43 25.52
C THR A 100 -7.29 2.03 24.09
N TRP A 101 -8.23 1.37 23.42
CA TRP A 101 -8.10 0.98 22.03
C TRP A 101 -9.40 1.19 21.28
N SER A 102 -9.30 1.43 19.98
CA SER A 102 -10.44 1.46 19.07
C SER A 102 -10.10 0.85 17.71
N ILE A 103 -11.12 0.29 17.05
CA ILE A 103 -11.08 -0.24 15.70
C ILE A 103 -12.32 0.28 14.98
N ASP A 104 -12.12 0.93 13.86
CA ASP A 104 -13.19 1.38 12.97
C ASP A 104 -12.81 1.00 11.54
N ALA A 105 -13.24 -0.19 11.12
CA ALA A 105 -12.89 -0.76 9.82
C ALA A 105 -13.77 -1.92 9.33
N LEU A 106 -14.04 -1.95 8.01
CA LEU A 106 -14.82 -3.01 7.34
C LEU A 106 -16.16 -3.32 8.02
N GLY A 107 -16.82 -2.27 8.54
CA GLY A 107 -18.09 -2.35 9.27
C GLY A 107 -17.96 -2.74 10.75
N ASN A 108 -16.74 -2.95 11.25
CA ASN A 108 -16.47 -3.08 12.68
C ASN A 108 -16.29 -1.68 13.27
N SER A 109 -16.98 -1.42 14.38
CA SER A 109 -16.78 -0.26 15.25
C SER A 109 -16.76 -0.82 16.66
N GLU A 110 -15.55 -0.91 17.22
CA GLU A 110 -15.27 -1.54 18.50
C GLU A 110 -14.29 -0.64 19.26
N GLU A 111 -14.49 -0.48 20.56
CA GLU A 111 -13.59 0.25 21.45
C GLU A 111 -13.57 -0.41 22.82
N GLY A 112 -12.50 -0.18 23.58
CA GLY A 112 -12.37 -0.75 24.90
C GLY A 112 -11.11 -0.32 25.61
N ILE A 113 -10.86 -0.97 26.74
CA ILE A 113 -9.64 -0.85 27.53
C ILE A 113 -9.03 -2.24 27.57
N ALA A 114 -7.75 -2.34 27.22
CA ALA A 114 -6.99 -3.57 27.35
C ALA A 114 -6.04 -3.44 28.53
N GLU A 115 -6.02 -4.44 29.41
CA GLU A 115 -5.01 -4.53 30.47
C GLU A 115 -3.83 -5.34 29.93
N ILE A 116 -2.62 -4.86 30.20
CA ILE A 116 -1.38 -5.50 29.82
C ILE A 116 -0.68 -5.95 31.10
N ASP A 117 -0.48 -7.25 31.24
CA ASP A 117 0.22 -7.82 32.39
C ASP A 117 1.76 -7.76 32.23
N ARG A 118 2.50 -8.24 33.25
CA ARG A 118 3.97 -8.29 33.21
C ARG A 118 4.57 -9.22 32.14
N ARG A 119 3.74 -10.05 31.50
CA ARG A 119 4.16 -10.99 30.45
C ARG A 119 3.80 -10.48 29.05
N GLY A 120 3.16 -9.31 28.95
CA GLY A 120 2.68 -8.77 27.67
C GLY A 120 1.36 -9.40 27.22
N THR A 121 0.67 -10.13 28.09
CA THR A 121 -0.68 -10.64 27.81
C THR A 121 -1.63 -9.46 27.77
N VAL A 122 -2.37 -9.33 26.67
CA VAL A 122 -3.36 -8.28 26.47
C VAL A 122 -4.75 -8.84 26.75
N SER A 123 -5.41 -8.35 27.80
CA SER A 123 -6.77 -8.76 28.17
C SER A 123 -7.85 -7.92 27.46
N GLY A 124 -9.11 -8.39 27.50
CA GLY A 124 -10.26 -7.64 26.96
C GLY A 124 -10.49 -7.80 25.45
N THR A 125 -9.82 -8.74 24.79
CA THR A 125 -9.90 -8.96 23.33
C THR A 125 -9.35 -10.34 22.93
N ASP A 126 -10.16 -11.15 22.25
CA ASP A 126 -9.80 -12.54 21.90
C ASP A 126 -8.95 -12.66 20.62
N SER A 127 -8.52 -11.55 20.03
CA SER A 127 -8.04 -11.57 18.63
C SER A 127 -7.03 -10.45 18.32
N PHE A 128 -6.31 -9.97 19.33
CA PHE A 128 -5.11 -9.17 19.12
C PHE A 128 -3.89 -10.10 19.09
N SER A 129 -2.86 -9.69 18.33
CA SER A 129 -1.53 -10.29 18.51
C SER A 129 -1.02 -9.97 19.93
N PRO A 130 -0.18 -10.82 20.54
CA PRO A 130 0.42 -10.52 21.84
C PRO A 130 1.24 -9.23 21.76
N ALA A 131 1.27 -8.47 22.86
CA ALA A 131 2.23 -7.38 23.01
C ALA A 131 3.62 -7.96 23.26
N LEU A 132 4.65 -7.22 22.85
CA LEU A 132 6.03 -7.62 23.05
C LEU A 132 6.65 -6.72 24.13
N ILE A 133 7.12 -7.34 25.22
CA ILE A 133 7.97 -6.69 26.21
C ILE A 133 9.41 -7.09 25.90
N THR A 134 10.27 -6.11 25.70
CA THR A 134 11.66 -6.32 25.25
C THR A 134 12.51 -5.10 25.57
N THR A 135 13.76 -5.03 25.11
CA THR A 135 14.58 -3.81 25.14
C THR A 135 14.40 -2.97 23.88
N ARG A 136 14.74 -1.68 23.97
CA ARG A 136 14.77 -0.78 22.81
C ARG A 136 15.74 -1.29 21.74
N GLU A 137 16.92 -1.76 22.14
CA GLU A 137 17.95 -2.27 21.25
C GLU A 137 17.43 -3.47 20.45
N ASP A 138 16.76 -4.42 21.11
CA ASP A 138 16.17 -5.58 20.44
C ASP A 138 15.09 -5.17 19.43
N LEU A 139 14.24 -4.19 19.76
CA LEU A 139 13.26 -3.66 18.80
C LEU A 139 13.92 -3.01 17.60
N LEU A 140 15.02 -2.28 17.81
CA LEU A 140 15.72 -1.62 16.73
C LEU A 140 16.38 -2.64 15.78
N GLU A 141 17.13 -3.60 16.33
CA GLU A 141 17.83 -4.62 15.53
C GLU A 141 16.85 -5.50 14.75
N LYS A 142 15.88 -6.09 15.45
CA LYS A 142 14.89 -7.00 14.86
C LYS A 142 13.92 -6.25 13.95
N GLY A 143 13.53 -5.05 14.36
CA GLY A 143 12.61 -4.20 13.61
C GLY A 143 13.21 -3.68 12.31
N GLU A 144 14.52 -3.38 12.27
CA GLU A 144 15.22 -3.02 11.04
C GLU A 144 15.21 -4.17 10.02
N LEU A 145 15.52 -5.40 10.46
CA LEU A 145 15.44 -6.58 9.60
C LEU A 145 14.02 -6.76 9.04
N ALA A 146 13.00 -6.63 9.89
CA ALA A 146 11.61 -6.72 9.46
C ALA A 146 11.21 -5.62 8.47
N TYR A 147 11.72 -4.40 8.67
CA TYR A 147 11.50 -3.29 7.76
C TYR A 147 12.07 -3.57 6.37
N TRP A 148 13.30 -4.07 6.29
CA TRP A 148 13.94 -4.41 5.01
C TRP A 148 13.31 -5.63 4.33
N GLU A 149 12.89 -6.64 5.09
CA GLU A 149 12.16 -7.78 4.56
C GLU A 149 10.79 -7.37 3.98
N LEU A 150 10.06 -6.51 4.68
CA LEU A 150 8.81 -5.94 4.18
C LEU A 150 9.05 -5.13 2.89
N TYR A 151 10.09 -4.32 2.88
CA TYR A 151 10.49 -3.52 1.72
C TYR A 151 10.75 -4.42 0.51
N GLU A 152 11.58 -5.45 0.66
CA GLU A 152 11.94 -6.36 -0.44
C GLU A 152 10.73 -7.13 -0.97
N ARG A 153 9.81 -7.54 -0.09
CA ARG A 153 8.56 -8.20 -0.49
C ARG A 153 7.65 -7.28 -1.30
N ILE A 154 7.46 -6.04 -0.84
CA ILE A 154 6.69 -5.03 -1.59
C ILE A 154 7.38 -4.73 -2.93
N ARG A 155 8.72 -4.69 -2.96
CA ARG A 155 9.53 -4.47 -4.17
C ARG A 155 9.26 -5.55 -5.22
N ARG A 156 9.33 -6.83 -4.84
CA ARG A 156 9.04 -7.95 -5.76
C ARG A 156 7.60 -7.89 -6.29
N TRP A 157 6.65 -7.52 -5.45
CA TRP A 157 5.26 -7.38 -5.86
C TRP A 157 5.03 -6.21 -6.82
N THR A 158 5.80 -5.14 -6.66
CA THR A 158 5.76 -3.95 -7.52
C THR A 158 6.06 -4.30 -8.97
N ARG A 159 7.12 -5.08 -9.23
CA ARG A 159 7.47 -5.53 -10.59
C ARG A 159 6.32 -6.22 -11.31
N ALA A 160 5.68 -7.18 -10.64
CA ALA A 160 4.54 -7.91 -11.20
C ALA A 160 3.36 -7.00 -11.54
N ARG A 161 3.14 -5.94 -10.74
CA ARG A 161 2.03 -5.00 -10.94
C ARG A 161 2.31 -3.89 -11.95
N THR A 162 3.57 -3.58 -12.25
CA THR A 162 3.94 -2.62 -13.30
C THR A 162 3.48 -3.12 -14.68
N SER A 163 3.58 -4.42 -14.96
CA SER A 163 3.05 -5.01 -16.20
C SER A 163 1.53 -4.85 -16.33
N ASP A 164 0.77 -4.99 -15.24
CA ASP A 164 -0.69 -4.75 -15.21
C ASP A 164 -1.07 -3.27 -15.49
N ALA A 165 -0.17 -2.34 -15.18
CA ALA A 165 -0.37 -0.91 -15.45
C ALA A 165 -0.27 -0.62 -16.95
N LEU A 166 0.65 -1.28 -17.67
CA LEU A 166 0.80 -1.14 -19.12
C LEU A 166 -0.46 -1.50 -19.89
N ASN A 167 -1.06 -2.65 -19.56
CA ASN A 167 -2.28 -3.12 -20.24
C ASN A 167 -3.41 -2.09 -20.15
N LYS A 168 -3.45 -1.29 -19.07
CA LYS A 168 -4.40 -0.17 -18.96
C LYS A 168 -4.04 1.02 -19.85
N ILE A 169 -2.76 1.35 -19.99
CA ILE A 169 -2.32 2.45 -20.87
C ILE A 169 -2.58 2.07 -22.33
N TYR A 170 -2.26 0.84 -22.75
CA TYR A 170 -2.56 0.36 -24.09
C TYR A 170 -4.06 0.38 -24.43
N ALA A 171 -4.91 0.01 -23.48
CA ALA A 171 -6.36 0.08 -23.67
C ALA A 171 -6.88 1.53 -23.75
N GLU A 172 -6.18 2.48 -23.14
CA GLU A 172 -6.57 3.89 -23.13
C GLU A 172 -6.08 4.65 -24.36
N ILE A 173 -4.88 4.31 -24.86
CA ILE A 173 -4.20 5.03 -25.94
C ILE A 173 -3.74 4.03 -27.00
N PRO A 174 -4.58 3.80 -28.04
CA PRO A 174 -4.26 2.89 -29.12
C PRO A 174 -2.96 3.30 -29.84
N GLY A 175 -2.09 2.33 -30.16
CA GLY A 175 -0.87 2.55 -30.95
C GLY A 175 0.39 2.87 -30.15
N ILE A 176 0.28 3.14 -28.84
CA ILE A 176 1.48 3.21 -27.97
C ILE A 176 2.11 1.82 -27.90
N LYS A 177 3.43 1.74 -28.11
CA LYS A 177 4.26 0.58 -27.78
C LYS A 177 5.22 0.97 -26.67
N VAL A 178 5.29 0.15 -25.64
CA VAL A 178 6.25 0.30 -24.53
C VAL A 178 7.32 -0.75 -24.70
N SER A 179 8.59 -0.33 -24.73
CA SER A 179 9.72 -1.27 -24.83
C SER A 179 9.97 -1.98 -23.49
N SER A 180 10.72 -3.09 -23.51
CA SER A 180 11.21 -3.71 -22.27
C SER A 180 12.09 -2.74 -21.46
N THR A 181 12.81 -1.86 -22.13
CA THR A 181 13.63 -0.81 -21.51
C THR A 181 12.78 0.19 -20.73
N ASP A 182 11.65 0.64 -21.29
CA ASP A 182 10.73 1.56 -20.60
C ASP A 182 10.13 0.93 -19.34
N LEU A 183 9.84 -0.37 -19.40
CA LEU A 183 9.38 -1.15 -18.25
C LEU A 183 10.43 -1.22 -17.15
N GLU A 184 11.69 -1.46 -17.50
CA GLU A 184 12.79 -1.52 -16.55
C GLU A 184 13.07 -0.15 -15.92
N ILE A 185 13.02 0.93 -16.70
CA ILE A 185 13.15 2.30 -16.19
C ILE A 185 12.01 2.61 -15.22
N ALA A 186 10.77 2.29 -15.59
CA ALA A 186 9.62 2.52 -14.73
C ALA A 186 9.68 1.66 -13.45
N ALA A 187 10.05 0.38 -13.55
CA ALA A 187 10.27 -0.46 -12.39
C ALA A 187 11.33 0.14 -11.46
N THR A 188 12.45 0.60 -12.00
CA THR A 188 13.53 1.25 -11.22
C THR A 188 13.06 2.53 -10.53
N GLU A 189 12.28 3.38 -11.21
CA GLU A 189 11.71 4.61 -10.66
C GLU A 189 10.73 4.32 -9.50
N ILE A 190 9.94 3.23 -9.61
CA ILE A 190 9.02 2.82 -8.54
C ILE A 190 9.77 2.13 -7.40
N GLU A 191 10.86 1.40 -7.69
CA GLU A 191 11.63 0.67 -6.68
C GLU A 191 12.58 1.56 -5.88
N THR A 192 13.22 2.55 -6.52
CA THR A 192 14.28 3.35 -5.88
C THR A 192 14.22 4.83 -6.22
N GLY A 193 13.37 5.23 -7.17
CA GLY A 193 13.26 6.61 -7.62
C GLY A 193 12.49 7.52 -6.65
N PRO A 194 12.41 8.83 -6.96
CA PRO A 194 11.69 9.81 -6.15
C PRO A 194 10.17 9.54 -6.05
N ARG A 195 9.61 8.78 -7.00
CA ARG A 195 8.19 8.37 -6.98
C ARG A 195 7.94 7.04 -6.29
N ASN A 196 8.93 6.48 -5.61
CA ASN A 196 8.83 5.21 -4.90
C ASN A 196 7.66 5.21 -3.90
N PRO A 197 6.62 4.37 -4.11
CA PRO A 197 5.44 4.35 -3.25
C PRO A 197 5.71 3.65 -1.92
N MET A 198 6.80 2.89 -1.79
CA MET A 198 7.10 2.08 -0.61
C MET A 198 7.30 2.94 0.62
N LYS A 199 8.00 4.07 0.52
CA LYS A 199 8.16 4.99 1.66
C LYS A 199 6.80 5.45 2.16
N LYS A 200 5.91 5.84 1.25
CA LYS A 200 4.56 6.29 1.59
C LYS A 200 3.72 5.15 2.17
N ILE A 201 3.77 3.95 1.57
CA ILE A 201 3.08 2.75 2.08
C ILE A 201 3.54 2.45 3.51
N LEU A 202 4.85 2.42 3.75
CA LEU A 202 5.44 2.16 5.07
C LEU A 202 5.02 3.22 6.10
N THR A 203 5.07 4.51 5.73
CA THR A 203 4.55 5.58 6.58
C THR A 203 3.07 5.39 6.90
N GLN A 204 2.23 5.08 5.90
CA GLN A 204 0.79 4.87 6.11
C GLN A 204 0.50 3.65 7.00
N ILE A 205 1.31 2.59 6.93
CA ILE A 205 1.18 1.42 7.81
C ILE A 205 1.45 1.82 9.26
N CYS A 206 2.44 2.68 9.51
CA CYS A 206 2.86 3.01 10.87
C CYS A 206 2.22 4.26 11.47
N ASP A 207 1.52 5.05 10.66
CA ASP A 207 0.76 6.21 11.11
C ASP A 207 -0.61 5.77 11.68
N PRO A 208 -0.81 5.74 13.00
CA PRO A 208 -2.03 5.21 13.62
C PRO A 208 -3.30 5.97 13.22
N GLU A 209 -3.17 7.24 12.85
CA GLU A 209 -4.27 8.10 12.42
C GLU A 209 -4.58 7.96 10.93
N ASN A 210 -3.80 7.15 10.20
CA ASN A 210 -3.98 7.04 8.76
C ASN A 210 -5.28 6.31 8.39
N PRO A 211 -6.25 7.01 7.75
CA PRO A 211 -7.52 6.40 7.38
C PRO A 211 -7.38 5.40 6.21
N GLY A 212 -6.24 5.37 5.52
CA GLY A 212 -6.00 4.50 4.38
C GLY A 212 -6.15 3.01 4.74
N PHE A 213 -5.83 2.63 5.98
CA PHE A 213 -5.93 1.25 6.48
C PHE A 213 -7.11 1.04 7.45
N THR A 214 -7.90 2.08 7.72
CA THR A 214 -9.14 1.96 8.51
C THR A 214 -10.33 1.57 7.63
N GLY A 215 -10.28 1.73 6.30
CA GLY A 215 -11.41 1.42 5.43
C GLY A 215 -11.25 0.21 4.51
N ALA A 216 -10.04 -0.37 4.42
CA ALA A 216 -9.69 -1.29 3.36
C ALA A 216 -8.70 -2.38 3.79
N ASP A 217 -8.81 -3.55 3.13
CA ASP A 217 -7.82 -4.62 3.16
C ASP A 217 -6.42 -4.04 2.84
N PRO A 218 -5.41 -4.19 3.72
CA PRO A 218 -4.10 -3.57 3.51
C PRO A 218 -3.46 -3.88 2.16
N LEU A 219 -3.62 -5.11 1.67
CA LEU A 219 -3.14 -5.50 0.35
C LEU A 219 -3.80 -4.69 -0.77
N ARG A 220 -5.09 -4.37 -0.62
CA ARG A 220 -5.79 -3.52 -1.60
C ARG A 220 -5.21 -2.11 -1.58
N VAL A 221 -4.91 -1.55 -0.41
CA VAL A 221 -4.30 -0.22 -0.29
C VAL A 221 -2.95 -0.18 -1.00
N ILE A 222 -2.07 -1.14 -0.67
CA ILE A 222 -0.74 -1.27 -1.27
C ILE A 222 -0.82 -1.49 -2.78
N SER A 223 -1.63 -2.46 -3.23
CA SER A 223 -1.86 -2.73 -4.65
C SER A 223 -2.33 -1.50 -5.39
N THR A 224 -3.25 -0.73 -4.78
CA THR A 224 -3.80 0.48 -5.38
C THR A 224 -2.72 1.54 -5.52
N GLU A 225 -1.91 1.74 -4.48
CA GLU A 225 -0.84 2.74 -4.48
C GLU A 225 0.27 2.39 -5.47
N ILE A 226 0.76 1.14 -5.45
CA ILE A 226 1.72 0.62 -6.43
C ILE A 226 1.20 0.83 -7.84
N ARG A 227 -0.04 0.43 -8.11
CA ARG A 227 -0.64 0.56 -9.44
C ARG A 227 -0.77 2.02 -9.86
N ARG A 228 -1.20 2.89 -8.96
CA ARG A 228 -1.37 4.33 -9.20
C ARG A 228 -0.03 4.97 -9.58
N THR A 229 1.01 4.69 -8.80
CA THR A 229 2.36 5.17 -9.06
C THR A 229 2.93 4.59 -10.36
N ALA A 230 2.74 3.29 -10.61
CA ALA A 230 3.19 2.67 -11.85
C ALA A 230 2.56 3.31 -13.09
N LEU A 231 1.24 3.57 -13.06
CA LEU A 231 0.55 4.28 -14.13
C LEU A 231 1.08 5.70 -14.32
N GLU A 232 1.37 6.41 -13.23
CA GLU A 232 1.90 7.77 -13.28
C GLU A 232 3.31 7.81 -13.88
N VAL A 233 4.21 6.96 -13.38
CA VAL A 233 5.59 6.85 -13.87
C VAL A 233 5.61 6.49 -15.35
N MET A 234 4.86 5.46 -15.75
CA MET A 234 4.78 5.04 -17.15
C MET A 234 4.25 6.16 -18.05
N ARG A 235 3.20 6.88 -17.62
CA ARG A 235 2.66 8.01 -18.39
C ARG A 235 3.68 9.13 -18.56
N LEU A 236 4.37 9.51 -17.49
CA LEU A 236 5.41 10.54 -17.54
C LEU A 236 6.58 10.13 -18.44
N GLN A 237 7.00 8.87 -18.36
CA GLN A 237 8.06 8.32 -19.20
C GLN A 237 7.71 8.36 -20.69
N LEU A 238 6.44 8.08 -21.03
CA LEU A 238 5.93 8.17 -22.40
C LEU A 238 5.71 9.62 -22.86
N GLY A 239 5.88 10.62 -21.99
CA GLY A 239 5.70 12.04 -22.32
C GLY A 239 4.30 12.58 -22.08
N ASP A 240 3.39 11.81 -21.49
CA ASP A 240 2.06 12.27 -21.07
C ASP A 240 2.15 13.22 -19.85
N THR A 241 1.01 13.79 -19.47
CA THR A 241 0.86 14.55 -18.22
C THR A 241 0.33 13.66 -17.09
N GLN A 242 0.62 14.00 -15.83
CA GLN A 242 0.09 13.28 -14.65
C GLN A 242 -1.45 13.14 -14.67
N LYS A 243 -2.14 14.15 -15.23
CA LYS A 243 -3.60 14.23 -15.30
C LYS A 243 -4.16 13.89 -16.68
N GLY A 244 -3.33 13.43 -17.62
CA GLY A 244 -3.70 13.27 -19.02
C GLY A 244 -4.93 12.40 -19.22
N TRP A 245 -5.01 11.28 -18.50
CA TRP A 245 -6.15 10.37 -18.54
C TRP A 245 -7.47 11.00 -18.13
N LYS A 246 -7.43 11.90 -17.14
CA LYS A 246 -8.63 12.59 -16.63
C LYS A 246 -9.09 13.62 -17.66
N ILE A 247 -8.15 14.34 -18.26
CA ILE A 247 -8.39 15.31 -19.33
C ILE A 247 -9.02 14.62 -20.54
N ARG A 248 -8.42 13.52 -21.02
CA ARG A 248 -8.95 12.72 -22.13
C ARG A 248 -10.31 12.11 -21.84
N ARG A 249 -10.55 11.67 -20.60
CA ARG A 249 -11.86 11.16 -20.18
C ARG A 249 -12.93 12.24 -20.28
N VAL A 250 -12.66 13.45 -19.79
CA VAL A 250 -13.58 14.59 -19.89
C VAL A 250 -13.81 14.98 -21.34
N ALA A 251 -12.76 15.09 -22.16
CA ALA A 251 -12.88 15.38 -23.59
C ALA A 251 -13.77 14.36 -24.32
N LYS A 252 -13.60 13.06 -24.03
CA LYS A 252 -14.41 11.98 -24.59
C LYS A 252 -15.87 12.03 -24.12
N GLU A 253 -16.11 12.33 -22.86
CA GLU A 253 -17.46 12.45 -22.30
C GLU A 253 -18.22 13.67 -22.85
N LEU A 254 -17.52 14.77 -23.12
CA LEU A 254 -18.09 15.97 -23.76
C LEU A 254 -18.19 15.85 -25.28
N GLY A 255 -17.40 14.98 -25.91
CA GLY A 255 -17.31 14.85 -27.36
C GLY A 255 -16.64 16.04 -28.05
N THR A 256 -15.72 16.72 -27.36
CA THR A 256 -15.06 17.95 -27.84
C THR A 256 -13.54 17.88 -27.67
N GLU A 257 -12.81 18.51 -28.58
CA GLU A 257 -11.36 18.77 -28.46
C GLU A 257 -11.08 20.23 -28.07
N ASN A 258 -12.14 21.03 -27.84
CA ASN A 258 -12.01 22.42 -27.46
C ASN A 258 -11.40 22.54 -26.05
N ILE A 259 -10.16 23.03 -26.00
CA ILE A 259 -9.38 23.20 -24.77
C ILE A 259 -10.13 24.05 -23.74
N GLY A 260 -10.86 25.09 -24.18
CA GLY A 260 -11.61 25.98 -23.28
C GLY A 260 -12.77 25.27 -22.59
N GLU A 261 -13.56 24.50 -23.34
CA GLU A 261 -14.69 23.73 -22.81
C GLU A 261 -14.21 22.64 -21.83
N ILE A 262 -13.13 21.95 -22.18
CA ILE A 262 -12.53 20.93 -21.31
C ILE A 262 -11.98 21.55 -20.03
N TYR A 263 -11.37 22.74 -20.11
CA TYR A 263 -10.84 23.44 -18.95
C TYR A 263 -11.92 23.84 -17.94
N GLU A 264 -13.03 24.42 -18.42
CA GLU A 264 -14.15 24.82 -17.54
C GLU A 264 -14.81 23.60 -16.88
N GLU A 265 -14.98 22.51 -17.62
CA GLU A 265 -15.52 21.26 -17.07
C GLU A 265 -14.58 20.63 -16.03
N LEU A 266 -13.27 20.63 -16.29
CA LEU A 266 -12.28 20.15 -15.33
C LEU A 266 -12.29 20.98 -14.04
N ARG A 267 -12.40 22.30 -14.13
CA ARG A 267 -12.50 23.20 -12.96
C ARG A 267 -13.78 22.95 -12.16
N THR A 268 -14.87 22.65 -12.84
CA THR A 268 -16.17 22.35 -12.22
C THR A 268 -16.15 21.00 -11.51
N ARG A 269 -15.62 19.94 -12.14
CA ARG A 269 -15.59 18.58 -11.57
C ARG A 269 -14.47 18.35 -10.57
N TYR A 270 -13.34 19.03 -10.75
CA TYR A 270 -12.12 18.84 -9.98
C TYR A 270 -11.50 20.19 -9.59
N PRO A 271 -12.16 20.98 -8.72
CA PRO A 271 -11.70 22.33 -8.39
C PRO A 271 -10.32 22.36 -7.71
N SER A 272 -9.92 21.28 -7.04
CA SER A 272 -8.59 21.12 -6.43
C SER A 272 -7.48 20.84 -7.45
N ASP A 273 -7.84 20.39 -8.66
CA ASP A 273 -6.88 20.00 -9.67
C ASP A 273 -6.46 21.24 -10.47
N ASN A 274 -5.46 21.97 -9.97
CA ASN A 274 -4.82 23.09 -10.68
C ASN A 274 -4.25 22.63 -12.04
N THR A 275 -5.08 22.61 -13.08
CA THR A 275 -4.76 22.04 -14.40
C THR A 275 -4.76 23.16 -15.40
N GLY A 276 -3.57 23.61 -15.81
CA GLY A 276 -3.44 24.70 -16.77
C GLY A 276 -3.73 24.27 -18.21
N LEU A 277 -4.06 25.25 -19.07
CA LEU A 277 -4.34 25.04 -20.49
C LEU A 277 -3.20 24.30 -21.23
N ALA A 278 -1.95 24.57 -20.87
CA ALA A 278 -0.79 23.88 -21.43
C ALA A 278 -0.78 22.37 -21.15
N ALA A 279 -1.22 21.95 -19.96
CA ALA A 279 -1.34 20.53 -19.61
C ALA A 279 -2.48 19.85 -20.37
N ILE A 280 -3.59 20.57 -20.60
CA ILE A 280 -4.71 20.09 -21.42
C ILE A 280 -4.27 19.84 -22.84
N ARG A 281 -3.62 20.83 -23.46
CA ARG A 281 -3.09 20.70 -24.83
C ARG A 281 -2.14 19.51 -24.95
N LYS A 282 -1.14 19.42 -24.07
CA LYS A 282 -0.19 18.31 -24.04
C LYS A 282 -0.87 16.94 -23.89
N ALA A 283 -1.91 16.83 -23.07
CA ALA A 283 -2.64 15.58 -22.85
C ALA A 283 -3.47 15.11 -24.05
N LEU A 284 -4.01 16.05 -24.82
CA LEU A 284 -4.78 15.79 -26.05
C LEU A 284 -3.83 15.46 -27.21
N ASP A 285 -2.77 16.25 -27.38
CA ASP A 285 -1.74 16.00 -28.41
C ASP A 285 -1.08 14.62 -28.24
N PHE A 286 -0.95 14.14 -27.01
CA PHE A 286 -0.44 12.79 -26.70
C PHE A 286 -1.37 11.64 -27.15
N ALA A 287 -2.68 11.88 -27.27
CA ALA A 287 -3.64 10.86 -27.71
C ALA A 287 -3.65 10.67 -29.23
N VAL A 288 -3.19 11.68 -29.97
CA VAL A 288 -3.00 11.60 -31.40
C VAL A 288 -1.64 10.95 -31.59
N ALA A 289 -1.60 9.63 -31.79
CA ALA A 289 -0.35 8.94 -32.16
C ALA A 289 0.30 9.75 -33.28
N SER A 290 1.45 10.36 -33.02
CA SER A 290 2.05 11.22 -34.03
C SER A 290 2.35 10.32 -35.22
N SER A 291 2.06 10.80 -36.43
CA SER A 291 2.37 10.07 -37.66
C SER A 291 3.86 9.66 -37.71
N GLU A 292 4.72 10.37 -36.98
CA GLU A 292 6.13 10.02 -36.75
C GLU A 292 6.33 8.77 -35.86
N GLN A 293 5.52 8.57 -34.82
CA GLN A 293 5.55 7.36 -34.00
C GLN A 293 5.07 6.13 -34.81
N ILE A 294 4.05 6.28 -35.67
CA ILE A 294 3.58 5.23 -36.57
C ILE A 294 4.65 4.87 -37.62
N ASN A 295 5.36 5.87 -38.16
CA ASN A 295 6.43 5.64 -39.13
C ASN A 295 7.70 5.00 -38.51
N ALA A 296 8.00 5.29 -37.25
CA ALA A 296 9.05 4.58 -36.50
C ALA A 296 8.66 3.10 -36.26
N ILE A 297 7.36 2.85 -35.99
CA ILE A 297 6.78 1.52 -35.81
C ILE A 297 6.88 0.67 -37.09
N GLU A 298 6.65 1.26 -38.28
CA GLU A 298 6.80 0.54 -39.54
C GLU A 298 8.28 0.24 -39.85
N ARG A 299 9.20 1.15 -39.52
CA ARG A 299 10.65 0.92 -39.75
C ARG A 299 11.23 -0.23 -38.92
N GLU A 300 10.85 -0.37 -37.65
CA GLU A 300 11.31 -1.50 -36.82
C GLU A 300 10.71 -2.84 -37.26
N ALA A 301 9.45 -2.85 -37.74
CA ALA A 301 8.81 -4.07 -38.22
C ALA A 301 9.37 -4.58 -39.56
N TYR A 302 10.02 -3.72 -40.35
CA TYR A 302 10.66 -4.07 -41.62
C TYR A 302 12.17 -4.34 -41.52
N LEU A 303 12.79 -4.10 -40.37
CA LEU A 303 14.23 -4.28 -40.14
C LEU A 303 14.59 -5.38 -39.11
N GLY A 304 13.58 -6.10 -38.61
CA GLY A 304 13.73 -7.28 -37.73
C GLY A 304 13.53 -8.59 -38.48
#